data_AF-A0AAU9MMF4-F1
#
_entry.id   AF-A0AAU9MMF4-F1
#
_cell.length_a   1.000
_cell.length_b   1.000
_cell.length_c   1.000
_cell.angle_alpha   90.00
_cell.angle_beta   90.00
_cell.angle_gamma   90.00
#
_symmetry.space_group_name_H-M   'P 1'
#
loop_
_entity.id
_entity.type
_entity.pdbx_description
1 polymer ?
#
loop_
_entity_poly.entity_id
_entity_poly.type
_entity_poly.pdbx_seq_one_letter_code
_entity_poly.pdbx_strand_id
1 'polypeptide(L)'
;MDQPNLNMRQRMLLDVVKDYDCKILYHPGKANVVADALSRRAEGAPIQDVCMRMTVMTSVLDIIWEAQVEAVRPENRKRERVIGQVSEFVTDSRGLMTFRG
;
A
#
# COMPACT_ATOMS: atom_id res chain seq x y z
N MET A 1 36.33 26.13 -2.88
CA MET A 1 35.48 25.43 -1.90
C MET A 1 35.62 23.95 -2.21
N ASP A 2 36.78 23.38 -1.89
CA ASP A 2 37.10 22.03 -2.37
C ASP A 2 36.92 21.08 -1.21
N GLN A 3 35.73 20.48 -1.12
CA GLN A 3 35.42 19.39 -0.20
C GLN A 3 35.76 18.06 -0.92
N PRO A 4 36.87 17.39 -0.57
CA PRO A 4 37.44 16.33 -1.41
C PRO A 4 36.63 15.01 -1.46
N ASN A 5 35.60 14.86 -0.61
CA ASN A 5 34.88 13.59 -0.41
C ASN A 5 33.37 13.68 -0.69
N LEU A 6 32.97 14.25 -1.83
CA LEU A 6 31.56 14.28 -2.27
C LEU A 6 31.23 13.10 -3.19
N ASN A 7 30.09 12.45 -2.96
CA ASN A 7 29.56 11.39 -3.83
C ASN A 7 29.05 11.98 -5.17
N MET A 8 28.85 11.14 -6.20
CA MET A 8 28.47 11.64 -7.54
C MET A 8 27.17 12.46 -7.54
N ARG A 9 26.19 12.10 -6.70
CA ARG A 9 24.92 12.83 -6.60
C ARG A 9 25.11 14.22 -6.00
N GLN A 10 25.96 14.34 -4.99
CA GLN A 10 26.30 15.61 -4.35
C GLN A 10 27.07 16.54 -5.30
N ARG A 11 27.99 15.98 -6.12
CA ARG A 11 28.71 16.77 -7.13
C ARG A 11 27.75 17.32 -8.18
N MET A 12 26.88 16.47 -8.71
CA MET A 12 25.87 16.89 -9.69
C MET A 12 24.92 17.94 -9.11
N LEU A 13 24.49 17.79 -7.84
CA LEU A 13 23.67 18.78 -7.16
C LEU A 13 24.41 20.12 -7.03
N LEU A 14 25.69 20.10 -6.65
CA LEU A 14 26.48 21.33 -6.57
C LEU A 14 26.66 22.01 -7.92
N ASP A 15 26.87 21.24 -9.00
CA ASP A 15 26.98 21.80 -10.34
C ASP A 15 25.69 22.49 -10.77
N VAL A 16 24.53 21.89 -10.50
CA VAL A 16 23.22 22.53 -10.76
C VAL A 16 23.04 23.81 -9.92
N VAL A 17 23.43 23.78 -8.64
CA VAL A 17 23.25 24.93 -7.74
C VAL A 17 24.17 26.10 -8.10
N LYS A 18 25.35 25.85 -8.68
CA LYS A 18 26.29 26.91 -9.13
C LYS A 18 25.68 27.84 -10.18
N ASP A 19 24.73 27.36 -10.96
CA ASP A 19 24.07 28.15 -12.02
C ASP A 19 23.01 29.13 -11.46
N TYR A 20 22.69 29.05 -10.17
CA TYR A 20 21.74 29.93 -9.50
C TYR A 20 22.46 30.86 -8.52
N ASP A 21 22.06 32.14 -8.49
CA ASP A 21 22.49 33.08 -7.44
C ASP A 21 21.73 32.80 -6.13
N CYS A 22 22.01 31.67 -5.50
CA CYS A 22 21.41 31.27 -4.23
C CYS A 22 22.47 30.90 -3.18
N LYS A 23 22.18 31.23 -1.92
CA LYS A 23 23.03 30.89 -0.77
C LYS A 23 22.41 29.71 -0.03
N ILE A 24 23.17 28.62 0.13
CA ILE A 24 22.75 27.46 0.93
C ILE A 24 22.90 27.84 2.41
N LEU A 25 21.78 28.14 3.07
CA LEU A 25 21.74 28.47 4.50
C LEU A 25 21.10 27.31 5.26
N TYR A 26 21.82 26.78 6.26
CA TYR A 26 21.27 25.77 7.16
C TYR A 26 20.37 26.46 8.20
N HIS A 27 19.12 26.01 8.27
CA HIS A 27 18.17 26.50 9.26
C HIS A 27 17.65 25.35 10.12
N PRO A 28 18.03 25.27 11.41
CA PRO A 28 17.55 24.21 12.28
C PRO A 28 16.05 24.34 12.56
N GLY A 29 15.32 23.23 12.36
CA GLY A 29 13.96 22.99 12.81
C GLY A 29 12.87 23.85 12.16
N LYS A 30 12.73 25.11 12.58
CA LYS A 30 11.50 25.91 12.38
C LYS A 30 11.34 26.43 10.94
N ALA A 31 12.44 26.63 10.20
CA ALA A 31 12.36 27.07 8.81
C ALA A 31 12.11 25.91 7.82
N ASN A 32 12.28 24.66 8.26
CA ASN A 32 12.08 23.48 7.40
C ASN A 32 10.62 22.96 7.42
N VAL A 33 9.75 23.56 8.24
CA VAL A 33 8.36 23.11 8.44
C VAL A 33 7.57 23.07 7.14
N VAL A 34 7.80 24.02 6.24
CA VAL A 34 7.10 24.08 4.95
C VAL A 34 7.56 22.96 4.02
N ALA A 35 8.86 22.74 3.89
CA ALA A 35 9.42 21.67 3.05
C ALA A 35 9.03 20.29 3.59
N ASP A 36 9.09 20.09 4.90
CA ASP A 36 8.68 18.87 5.60
C ASP A 36 7.18 18.58 5.43
N ALA A 37 6.32 19.61 5.53
CA ALA A 37 4.89 19.48 5.26
C ALA A 37 4.58 19.09 3.81
N LEU A 38 5.33 19.64 2.84
CA LEU A 38 5.16 19.31 1.42
C LEU A 38 5.64 17.90 1.09
N SER A 39 6.76 17.45 1.67
CA SER A 39 7.30 16.10 1.47
C SER A 39 6.31 15.03 1.94
N ARG A 40 5.73 15.20 3.13
CA ARG A 40 4.74 14.25 3.67
C ARG A 40 3.47 14.13 2.83
N ARG A 41 3.08 15.18 2.09
CA ARG A 41 1.91 15.10 1.20
C ARG A 41 2.15 14.24 -0.04
N ALA A 42 3.41 14.07 -0.45
CA ALA A 42 3.75 13.19 -1.57
C ALA A 42 3.78 11.71 -1.17
N GLU A 43 3.94 11.40 0.13
CA GLU A 43 4.04 10.03 0.66
C GLU A 43 2.69 9.43 1.09
N GLY A 44 1.65 10.24 1.26
CA GLY A 44 0.29 9.73 1.40
C GLY A 44 -0.16 9.15 0.07
N ALA A 45 -0.37 7.83 -0.02
CA ALA A 45 -0.89 7.17 -1.21
C ALA A 45 -2.03 8.03 -1.81
N PRO A 46 -1.97 8.40 -3.11
CA PRO A 46 -2.97 9.26 -3.68
C PRO A 46 -4.35 8.65 -3.42
N ILE A 47 -5.35 9.47 -3.12
CA ILE A 47 -6.72 9.02 -2.80
C ILE A 47 -7.21 7.96 -3.80
N GLN A 48 -6.80 8.10 -5.06
CA GLN A 48 -7.05 7.13 -6.13
C GLN A 48 -6.48 5.73 -5.85
N ASP A 49 -5.26 5.59 -5.32
CA ASP A 49 -4.67 4.29 -4.94
C ASP A 49 -5.46 3.64 -3.81
N VAL A 50 -5.86 4.40 -2.78
CA VAL A 50 -6.70 3.88 -1.69
C VAL A 50 -8.08 3.46 -2.20
N CYS A 51 -8.73 4.30 -3.01
CA CYS A 51 -10.02 3.99 -3.61
C CYS A 51 -9.94 2.78 -4.55
N MET A 52 -8.95 2.71 -5.43
CA MET A 52 -8.73 1.57 -6.32
C MET A 52 -8.44 0.30 -5.54
N ARG A 53 -7.59 0.35 -4.51
CA ARG A 53 -7.34 -0.79 -3.62
C ARG A 53 -8.60 -1.26 -2.92
N MET A 54 -9.45 -0.33 -2.45
CA MET A 54 -10.76 -0.67 -1.87
C MET A 54 -11.68 -1.31 -2.90
N THR A 55 -11.84 -0.73 -4.09
CA THR A 55 -12.68 -1.26 -5.18
C THR A 55 -12.22 -2.64 -5.65
N VAL A 56 -10.91 -2.83 -5.83
CA VAL A 56 -10.32 -4.13 -6.21
C VAL A 56 -10.55 -5.13 -5.08
N MET A 57 -10.28 -4.77 -3.83
CA MET A 57 -10.50 -5.64 -2.68
C MET A 57 -11.96 -6.07 -2.56
N THR A 58 -12.93 -5.15 -2.65
CA THR A 58 -14.37 -5.52 -2.60
C THR A 58 -14.73 -6.45 -3.75
N SER A 59 -14.31 -6.14 -4.99
CA SER A 59 -14.62 -6.97 -6.16
C SER A 59 -14.05 -8.40 -6.07
N VAL A 60 -12.85 -8.56 -5.52
CA VAL A 60 -12.22 -9.88 -5.33
C VAL A 60 -12.91 -10.65 -4.20
N LEU A 61 -13.26 -9.98 -3.10
CA LEU A 61 -13.99 -10.61 -2.01
C LEU A 61 -15.35 -11.14 -2.46
N ASP A 62 -16.06 -10.39 -3.31
CA ASP A 62 -17.34 -10.82 -3.88
C ASP A 62 -17.18 -12.09 -4.73
N ILE A 63 -16.16 -12.14 -5.60
CA ILE A 63 -15.87 -13.33 -6.42
C ILE A 63 -15.52 -14.55 -5.56
N ILE A 64 -14.69 -14.36 -4.52
CA ILE A 64 -14.32 -15.45 -3.61
C ILE A 64 -15.56 -15.95 -2.87
N TRP A 65 -16.40 -15.04 -2.39
CA TRP A 65 -17.63 -15.40 -1.70
C TRP A 65 -18.56 -16.23 -2.60
N GLU A 66 -18.79 -15.79 -3.84
CA GLU A 66 -19.60 -16.55 -4.79
C GLU A 66 -19.05 -17.95 -5.04
N ALA A 67 -17.74 -18.07 -5.24
CA ALA A 67 -17.07 -19.35 -5.43
C ALA A 67 -17.20 -20.26 -4.18
N GLN A 68 -17.07 -19.69 -2.97
CA GLN A 68 -17.23 -20.42 -1.72
C GLN A 68 -18.66 -20.92 -1.53
N VAL A 69 -19.66 -20.07 -1.79
CA VAL A 69 -21.08 -20.44 -1.73
C VAL A 69 -21.38 -21.58 -2.69
N GLU A 70 -20.87 -21.50 -3.92
CA GLU A 70 -21.02 -22.55 -4.93
C GLU A 70 -20.37 -23.87 -4.50
N ALA A 71 -19.16 -23.82 -3.94
CA ALA A 71 -18.45 -25.01 -3.47
C ALA A 71 -19.16 -25.72 -2.31
N VAL A 72 -19.84 -24.97 -1.43
CA VAL A 72 -20.55 -25.52 -0.26
C VAL A 72 -21.97 -26.00 -0.58
N ARG A 73 -22.48 -25.75 -1.80
CA ARG A 73 -23.77 -26.28 -2.26
C ARG A 73 -23.83 -27.81 -2.16
N PRO A 74 -24.95 -28.40 -1.69
CA PRO A 74 -25.04 -29.85 -1.44
C PRO A 74 -24.72 -30.71 -2.67
N GLU A 75 -24.98 -30.21 -3.88
CA GLU A 75 -24.66 -30.86 -5.15
C GLU A 75 -23.14 -30.98 -5.39
N ASN A 76 -22.37 -30.00 -4.93
CA ASN A 76 -20.93 -29.91 -5.18
C ASN A 76 -20.09 -30.51 -4.04
N ARG A 77 -20.63 -30.67 -2.83
CA ARG A 77 -19.85 -31.11 -1.64
C ARG A 77 -19.05 -32.39 -1.83
N LYS A 78 -19.59 -33.38 -2.56
CA LYS A 78 -18.89 -34.64 -2.87
C LYS A 78 -17.68 -34.42 -3.77
N ARG A 79 -17.85 -33.58 -4.80
CA ARG A 79 -16.79 -33.24 -5.76
C ARG A 79 -15.69 -32.42 -5.10
N GLU A 80 -16.07 -31.43 -4.29
CA GLU A 80 -15.14 -30.56 -3.57
C GLU A 80 -14.57 -31.19 -2.29
N ARG A 81 -14.99 -32.41 -1.93
CA ARG A 81 -14.52 -33.17 -0.76
C ARG A 81 -14.76 -32.48 0.60
N VAL A 82 -15.73 -31.58 0.68
CA VAL A 82 -16.00 -30.74 1.87
C VAL A 82 -17.10 -31.27 2.80
N ILE A 83 -17.76 -32.40 2.48
CA ILE A 83 -18.97 -32.88 3.20
C ILE A 83 -18.84 -32.87 4.73
N GLY A 84 -17.74 -33.40 5.27
CA GLY A 84 -17.52 -33.49 6.72
C GLY A 84 -17.07 -32.18 7.37
N GLN A 85 -16.63 -31.21 6.57
CA GLN A 85 -16.04 -29.94 7.03
C GLN A 85 -17.03 -28.78 6.93
N VAL A 86 -18.17 -28.96 6.25
CA VAL A 86 -19.16 -27.88 6.08
C VAL A 86 -19.64 -27.31 7.41
N SER A 87 -19.77 -28.14 8.44
CA SER A 87 -20.16 -27.72 9.79
C SER A 87 -19.08 -26.94 10.55
N GLU A 88 -17.83 -26.98 10.09
CA GLU A 88 -16.68 -26.34 10.74
C GLU A 88 -16.36 -24.97 10.15
N PHE A 89 -16.99 -24.63 9.01
CA PHE A 89 -16.84 -23.31 8.41
C PHE A 89 -17.62 -22.24 9.20
N VAL A 90 -16.95 -21.12 9.43
CA VAL A 90 -17.51 -19.92 10.06
C VAL A 90 -17.24 -18.72 9.17
N THR A 91 -18.25 -17.88 9.02
CA THR A 91 -18.14 -16.61 8.30
C THR A 91 -17.36 -15.59 9.14
N ASP A 92 -16.30 -15.04 8.59
CA ASP A 92 -15.51 -13.99 9.23
C ASP A 92 -16.16 -12.60 9.12
N SER A 93 -15.53 -11.57 9.70
CA SER A 93 -16.02 -10.19 9.64
C SER A 93 -16.01 -9.58 8.24
N ARG A 94 -15.37 -10.23 7.26
CA ARG A 94 -15.32 -9.84 5.85
C ARG A 94 -16.34 -10.62 5.02
N GLY A 95 -17.13 -11.49 5.65
CA GLY A 95 -18.12 -12.31 4.97
C GLY A 95 -17.53 -13.58 4.34
N LEU A 96 -16.26 -13.92 4.54
CA LEU A 96 -15.66 -15.12 3.93
C LEU A 96 -15.80 -16.35 4.84
N MET A 97 -15.97 -17.53 4.23
CA MET A 97 -15.96 -18.79 4.97
C MET A 97 -14.53 -19.18 5.35
N THR A 98 -14.29 -19.36 6.65
CA THR A 98 -13.00 -19.73 7.24
C THR A 98 -13.16 -20.93 8.18
N PHE A 99 -12.09 -21.71 8.38
CA PHE A 99 -12.12 -22.86 9.27
C PHE A 99 -11.94 -22.42 10.73
N ARG A 100 -12.82 -22.87 11.63
CA ARG A 100 -12.64 -22.66 13.07
C ARG A 100 -11.87 -23.86 13.64
N GLY A 101 -10.55 -23.70 13.75
CA GLY A 101 -9.69 -24.63 14.50
C GLY A 101 -9.93 -24.57 16.00
#